data_AF-A0A9P8CXT6-F1
#
_entry.id   AF-A0A9P8CXT6-F1
#
_cell.length_a   1.000
_cell.length_b   1.000
_cell.length_c   1.000
_cell.angle_alpha   90.00
_cell.angle_beta   90.00
_cell.angle_gamma   90.00
#
_symmetry.space_group_name_H-M   'P 1'
#
loop_
_entity.id
_entity.type
_entity.pdbx_description
1 polymer ?
#
loop_
_entity_poly.entity_id
_entity_poly.type
_entity_poly.pdbx_seq_one_letter_code
_entity_poly.pdbx_strand_id
1 'polypeptide(L)'
;MYSPTVPLCCLKACHKMYPSAGLGAVSAIHDAVTLANCIYELPVNPTLDDIKDAFKLYKSERYPLAKTAYDTSHRLTTIIQQNWYGHLIRAVMKYMPKSIFTRSLQVMYAYRPQASFLPSVEDRGQHKPAPQPSLTRARANRAAEAKASNAAAAISTTSISTAASTGSATL
;
A
#
# COMPACT_ATOMS: atom_id res chain seq x y z
N MET A 1 1.22 24.19 25.59
CA MET A 1 1.85 23.43 24.49
C MET A 1 1.06 22.15 24.29
N TYR A 2 0.15 22.13 23.31
CA TYR A 2 -0.59 20.93 22.94
C TYR A 2 0.31 20.07 22.05
N SER A 3 0.77 18.94 22.57
CA SER A 3 1.37 17.90 21.75
C SER A 3 0.23 17.21 21.00
N PRO A 4 0.14 17.29 19.67
CA PRO A 4 -0.88 16.55 18.93
C PRO A 4 -0.48 15.07 18.96
N THR A 5 -0.97 14.36 19.98
CA THR A 5 -1.04 12.91 19.94
C THR A 5 -1.88 12.56 18.71
N VAL A 6 -1.24 11.99 17.69
CA VAL A 6 -1.93 11.53 16.48
C VAL A 6 -2.61 10.22 16.89
N PRO A 7 -3.94 10.18 17.11
CA PRO A 7 -4.60 8.93 17.45
C PRO A 7 -4.42 7.96 16.27
N LEU A 8 -3.72 6.86 16.52
CA LEU A 8 -3.48 5.83 15.54
C LEU A 8 -4.77 5.00 15.40
N CYS A 9 -5.55 5.38 14.41
CA CYS A 9 -6.94 4.96 14.26
C CYS A 9 -7.03 3.88 13.17
N CYS A 10 -6.65 2.64 13.49
CA CYS A 10 -6.63 1.54 12.52
C CYS A 10 -7.97 0.76 12.45
N LEU A 11 -8.41 0.52 11.22
CA LEU A 11 -9.22 -0.61 10.73
C LEU A 11 -10.71 -0.77 11.03
N LYS A 12 -11.29 -0.23 12.10
CA LYS A 12 -12.77 -0.28 12.25
C LYS A 12 -13.36 0.74 13.23
N ALA A 13 -12.53 1.26 14.12
CA ALA A 13 -12.96 2.18 15.16
C ALA A 13 -13.29 3.60 14.63
N CYS A 14 -12.79 3.98 13.46
CA CYS A 14 -12.71 5.40 13.11
C CYS A 14 -13.72 5.84 12.04
N HIS A 15 -14.18 4.94 11.16
CA HIS A 15 -15.19 5.25 10.15
C HIS A 15 -16.24 4.14 10.03
N LYS A 16 -17.46 4.40 10.51
CA LYS A 16 -18.62 3.52 10.31
C LYS A 16 -19.05 3.63 8.84
N MET A 17 -18.49 2.78 7.99
CA MET A 17 -18.93 2.64 6.61
C MET A 17 -20.22 1.84 6.53
N TYR A 18 -21.04 2.12 5.52
CA TYR A 18 -22.25 1.35 5.29
C TYR A 18 -21.91 -0.07 4.82
N PRO A 19 -22.50 -1.11 5.43
CA PRO A 19 -22.17 -2.51 5.13
C PRO A 19 -22.57 -2.91 3.71
N SER A 20 -23.52 -2.20 3.10
CA SER A 20 -24.08 -2.45 1.76
C SER A 20 -23.06 -2.40 0.64
N ALA A 21 -21.91 -1.72 0.83
CA ALA A 21 -20.87 -1.63 -0.18
C ALA A 21 -19.77 -2.71 -0.04
N GLY A 22 -19.73 -3.47 1.06
CA GLY A 22 -18.65 -4.43 1.33
C GLY A 22 -17.24 -3.82 1.47
N LEU A 23 -17.10 -2.50 1.38
CA LEU A 23 -15.81 -1.79 1.35
C LEU A 23 -15.07 -1.81 2.68
N GLY A 24 -15.76 -2.09 3.79
CA GLY A 24 -15.14 -2.09 5.12
C GLY A 24 -14.01 -3.11 5.27
N ALA A 25 -14.23 -4.35 4.81
CA ALA A 25 -13.22 -5.41 4.90
C ALA A 25 -12.04 -5.15 3.93
N VAL A 26 -12.36 -4.72 2.70
CA VAL A 26 -11.34 -4.41 1.69
C VAL A 26 -10.46 -3.25 2.14
N SER A 27 -11.05 -2.16 2.64
CA SER A 27 -10.28 -1.04 3.18
C SER A 27 -9.45 -1.45 4.38
N ALA A 28 -9.96 -2.33 5.24
CA ALA A 28 -9.21 -2.81 6.39
C ALA A 28 -7.97 -3.61 5.98
N ILE A 29 -8.09 -4.50 4.99
CA ILE A 29 -6.96 -5.24 4.43
C ILE A 29 -5.95 -4.28 3.79
N HIS A 30 -6.42 -3.30 3.02
CA HIS A 30 -5.55 -2.31 2.39
C HIS A 30 -4.79 -1.46 3.42
N ASP A 31 -5.44 -1.10 4.53
CA ASP A 31 -4.81 -0.40 5.66
C ASP A 31 -3.74 -1.27 6.31
N ALA A 32 -4.05 -2.53 6.59
CA ALA A 32 -3.11 -3.46 7.21
C ALA A 32 -1.85 -3.67 6.35
N VAL A 33 -2.01 -3.85 5.04
CA VAL A 33 -0.88 -4.01 4.12
C VAL A 33 -0.03 -2.74 4.02
N THR A 34 -0.68 -1.57 3.91
CA THR A 34 0.05 -0.29 3.81
C THR A 34 0.80 0.00 5.11
N LEU A 35 0.18 -0.25 6.26
CA LEU A 35 0.80 -0.10 7.56
C LEU A 35 1.97 -1.08 7.74
N ALA A 36 1.80 -2.33 7.35
CA ALA A 36 2.89 -3.31 7.38
C ALA A 36 4.08 -2.87 6.54
N ASN A 37 3.84 -2.27 5.37
CA ASN A 37 4.90 -1.68 4.55
C ASN A 37 5.61 -0.52 5.26
N CYS A 38 4.86 0.40 5.88
CA CYS A 38 5.47 1.51 6.63
C CYS A 38 6.28 1.03 7.84
N ILE A 39 5.83 0.00 8.56
CA ILE A 39 6.56 -0.58 9.69
C ILE A 39 7.82 -1.30 9.20
N TYR A 40 7.71 -2.02 8.08
CA TYR A 40 8.84 -2.76 7.51
C TYR A 40 9.96 -1.85 6.98
N GLU A 41 9.64 -0.61 6.62
CA GLU A 41 10.62 0.40 6.18
C GLU A 41 11.37 1.09 7.33
N LEU A 42 11.00 0.85 8.60
CA LEU A 42 11.69 1.44 9.74
C LEU A 42 13.12 0.89 9.87
N PRO A 43 14.09 1.70 10.34
CA PRO A 43 15.44 1.22 10.60
C PRO A 43 15.45 0.18 11.74
N VAL A 44 16.53 -0.61 11.83
CA VAL A 44 16.70 -1.68 12.85
C VAL A 44 16.50 -1.16 14.28
N ASN A 45 16.93 0.09 14.54
CA ASN A 45 16.74 0.77 15.82
C ASN A 45 15.90 2.04 15.59
N PRO A 46 14.56 1.91 15.52
CA PRO A 46 13.69 3.04 15.19
C PRO A 46 13.64 4.03 16.36
N THR A 47 13.82 5.31 16.04
CA THR A 47 13.54 6.39 16.98
C THR A 47 12.03 6.65 17.03
N LEU A 48 11.59 7.32 18.10
CA LEU A 48 10.19 7.71 18.23
C LEU A 48 9.74 8.68 17.11
N ASP A 49 10.65 9.45 16.53
CA ASP A 49 10.35 10.34 15.42
C ASP A 49 10.23 9.58 14.09
N ASP A 50 11.05 8.54 13.86
CA ASP A 50 10.89 7.64 12.69
C ASP A 50 9.51 6.97 12.69
N ILE A 51 9.06 6.52 13.86
CA ILE A 51 7.74 5.89 14.02
C ILE A 51 6.63 6.90 13.71
N LYS A 52 6.73 8.14 14.23
CA LYS A 52 5.75 9.20 13.91
C LYS A 52 5.71 9.51 12.42
N ASP A 53 6.87 9.57 11.78
CA ASP A 53 6.96 9.89 10.36
C ASP A 53 6.41 8.77 9.50
N ALA A 54 6.66 7.50 9.85
CA ALA A 54 6.02 6.34 9.24
C ALA A 54 4.48 6.42 9.34
N PHE A 55 3.94 6.84 10.49
CA PHE A 55 2.49 7.02 10.65
C PHE A 55 1.93 8.23 9.90
N LYS A 56 2.67 9.33 9.78
CA LYS A 56 2.28 10.47 8.93
C LYS A 56 2.22 10.04 7.46
N LEU A 57 3.20 9.26 7.01
CA LEU A 57 3.23 8.70 5.66
C LEU A 57 2.04 7.79 5.40
N TYR A 58 1.79 6.82 6.28
CA TYR A 58 0.61 5.95 6.22
C TYR A 58 -0.69 6.78 6.12
N LYS A 59 -0.84 7.78 6.98
CA LYS A 59 -2.03 8.66 6.98
C LYS A 59 -2.15 9.43 5.66
N SER A 60 -1.05 9.97 5.14
CA SER A 60 -1.06 10.73 3.88
C SER A 60 -1.48 9.88 2.68
N GLU A 61 -1.11 8.60 2.66
CA GLU A 61 -1.44 7.66 1.58
C GLU A 61 -2.89 7.14 1.71
N ARG A 62 -3.31 6.78 2.92
CA ARG A 62 -4.61 6.10 3.14
C ARG A 62 -5.77 7.04 3.41
N TYR A 63 -5.56 8.20 4.04
CA TYR A 63 -6.64 9.15 4.33
C TYR A 63 -7.48 9.55 3.10
N PRO A 64 -6.89 9.96 1.95
CA PRO A 64 -7.70 10.33 0.79
C PRO A 64 -8.51 9.14 0.24
N LEU A 65 -7.92 7.93 0.21
CA LEU A 65 -8.59 6.72 -0.26
C LEU A 65 -9.71 6.26 0.68
N ALA A 66 -9.51 6.38 1.99
CA ALA A 66 -10.53 6.06 2.98
C ALA A 66 -11.70 7.05 2.91
N LYS A 67 -11.41 8.34 2.70
CA LYS A 67 -12.44 9.37 2.53
C LYS A 67 -13.27 9.14 1.27
N THR A 68 -12.64 8.84 0.14
CA THR A 68 -13.38 8.56 -1.11
C THR A 68 -14.22 7.29 -0.98
N ALA A 69 -13.71 6.25 -0.32
CA ALA A 69 -14.49 5.04 -0.03
C ALA A 69 -15.69 5.32 0.88
N TYR A 70 -15.51 6.16 1.91
CA TYR A 70 -16.58 6.61 2.79
C TYR A 70 -17.66 7.37 2.02
N ASP A 71 -17.27 8.41 1.26
CA ASP A 71 -18.18 9.24 0.47
C ASP A 71 -18.96 8.39 -0.55
N THR A 72 -18.28 7.43 -1.19
CA THR A 72 -18.91 6.49 -2.14
C THR A 72 -19.90 5.57 -1.45
N SER A 73 -19.56 5.02 -0.27
CA SER A 73 -20.47 4.17 0.52
C SER A 73 -21.71 4.93 1.00
N HIS A 74 -21.55 6.21 1.36
CA HIS A 74 -22.66 7.06 1.77
C HIS A 74 -23.58 7.37 0.59
N ARG A 75 -23.03 7.73 -0.57
CA ARG A 75 -23.81 7.94 -1.81
C ARG A 75 -24.57 6.69 -2.25
N LEU A 76 -23.94 5.51 -2.13
CA LEU A 76 -24.61 4.24 -2.46
C LEU A 76 -25.81 3.98 -1.55
N THR A 77 -25.75 4.42 -0.29
CA THR A 77 -26.89 4.32 0.62
C THR A 77 -28.08 5.15 0.14
N THR A 78 -27.84 6.35 -0.41
CA THR A 78 -28.88 7.18 -1.02
C THR A 78 -29.53 6.51 -2.24
N ILE A 79 -28.78 5.68 -2.98
CA ILE A 79 -29.32 4.89 -4.11
C ILE A 79 -30.24 3.76 -3.61
N ILE A 80 -29.88 3.14 -2.47
CA ILE A 80 -30.63 2.04 -1.85
C ILE A 80 -31.90 2.55 -1.17
N GLN A 81 -31.93 3.79 -0.68
CA GLN A 81 -33.13 4.39 -0.12
C GLN A 81 -34.28 4.43 -1.14
N GLN A 82 -35.51 4.26 -0.66
CA GLN A 82 -36.75 4.29 -1.46
C GLN A 82 -37.20 5.72 -1.78
N ASN A 83 -36.27 6.53 -2.28
CA ASN A 83 -36.58 7.87 -2.78
C ASN A 83 -36.84 7.81 -4.29
N TRP A 84 -37.66 8.72 -4.82
CA TRP A 84 -37.94 8.81 -6.26
C TRP A 84 -36.65 8.91 -7.10
N TYR A 85 -35.63 9.60 -6.58
CA TYR A 85 -34.30 9.70 -7.20
C TYR A 85 -33.54 8.36 -7.20
N GLY A 86 -33.69 7.54 -6.15
CA GLY A 86 -33.14 6.19 -6.09
C GLY A 86 -33.77 5.24 -7.12
N HIS A 87 -35.06 5.40 -7.40
CA HIS A 87 -35.74 4.67 -8.48
C HIS A 87 -35.20 5.05 -9.86
N LEU A 88 -34.96 6.35 -10.11
CA LEU A 88 -34.36 6.82 -11.35
C LEU A 88 -32.94 6.23 -11.55
N ILE A 89 -32.09 6.28 -10.51
CA ILE A 89 -30.74 5.71 -10.60
C ILE A 89 -30.79 4.21 -10.86
N ARG A 90 -31.68 3.45 -10.19
CA ARG A 90 -31.84 2.02 -10.46
C ARG A 90 -32.33 1.73 -11.87
N ALA A 91 -33.22 2.56 -12.41
CA ALA A 91 -33.65 2.44 -13.80
C ALA A 91 -32.47 2.67 -14.75
N VAL A 92 -31.66 3.71 -14.53
CA VAL A 92 -30.44 3.97 -15.31
C VAL A 92 -29.46 2.79 -15.20
N MET A 93 -29.21 2.27 -13.99
CA MET A 93 -28.34 1.11 -13.78
C MET A 93 -28.87 -0.16 -14.45
N LYS A 94 -30.19 -0.35 -14.52
CA LYS A 94 -30.81 -1.51 -15.20
C LYS A 94 -30.53 -1.52 -16.71
N TYR A 95 -30.43 -0.34 -17.32
CA TYR A 95 -30.12 -0.19 -18.75
C TYR A 95 -28.63 0.06 -19.03
N MET A 96 -27.77 0.07 -18.00
CA MET A 96 -26.35 0.26 -18.17
C MET A 96 -25.73 -0.94 -18.90
N PRO A 97 -24.99 -0.73 -20.01
CA PRO A 97 -24.32 -1.83 -20.70
C PRO A 97 -23.23 -2.42 -19.80
N LYS A 98 -23.10 -3.76 -19.86
CA LYS A 98 -22.16 -4.51 -19.02
C LYS A 98 -20.71 -4.01 -19.14
N SER A 99 -20.28 -3.57 -20.32
CA SER A 99 -18.94 -3.04 -20.55
C SER A 99 -18.62 -1.82 -19.69
N ILE A 100 -19.56 -0.89 -19.54
CA ILE A 100 -19.40 0.30 -18.70
C ILE A 100 -19.36 -0.11 -17.22
N PHE A 101 -20.26 -1.01 -16.81
CA PHE A 101 -20.29 -1.49 -15.43
C PHE A 101 -18.98 -2.21 -15.06
N THR A 102 -18.51 -3.12 -15.91
CA THR A 102 -17.22 -3.81 -15.71
C THR A 102 -16.06 -2.82 -15.65
N ARG A 103 -16.03 -1.81 -16.53
CA ARG A 103 -14.99 -0.77 -16.49
C ARG A 103 -15.04 0.05 -15.19
N SER A 104 -16.23 0.36 -14.70
CA SER A 104 -16.40 1.03 -13.41
C SER A 104 -15.88 0.18 -12.25
N LEU A 105 -16.18 -1.13 -12.24
CA LEU A 105 -15.66 -2.06 -11.23
C LEU A 105 -14.13 -2.18 -11.31
N GLN A 106 -13.55 -2.23 -12.50
CA GLN A 106 -12.09 -2.29 -12.68
C GLN A 106 -11.39 -1.08 -12.08
N VAL A 107 -11.93 0.13 -12.25
CA VAL A 107 -11.40 1.35 -11.62
C VAL A 107 -11.55 1.29 -10.10
N MET A 108 -12.69 0.81 -9.60
CA MET A 108 -12.96 0.67 -8.17
C MET A 108 -11.99 -0.30 -7.48
N TYR A 109 -11.61 -1.38 -8.16
CA TYR A 109 -10.70 -2.42 -7.66
C TYR A 109 -9.27 -2.29 -8.21
N ALA A 110 -8.91 -1.15 -8.80
CA ALA A 110 -7.57 -0.95 -9.36
C ALA A 110 -6.48 -0.92 -8.27
N TYR A 111 -6.82 -0.47 -7.07
CA TYR A 111 -5.91 -0.42 -5.93
C TYR A 111 -5.77 -1.80 -5.28
N ARG A 112 -4.61 -2.44 -5.46
CA ARG A 112 -4.31 -3.82 -5.00
C ARG A 112 -3.01 -3.84 -4.20
N PRO A 113 -3.01 -3.37 -2.94
CA PRO A 113 -1.80 -3.23 -2.16
C PRO A 113 -1.12 -4.57 -1.92
N GLN A 114 0.19 -4.65 -2.14
CA GLN A 114 0.99 -5.83 -1.86
C GLN A 114 1.98 -5.54 -0.73
N ALA A 115 2.21 -6.52 0.14
CA ALA A 115 3.24 -6.40 1.15
C ALA A 115 4.62 -6.43 0.49
N SER A 116 5.41 -5.40 0.75
CA SER A 116 6.74 -5.16 0.18
C SER A 116 7.75 -6.26 0.52
N PHE A 117 7.53 -6.97 1.62
CA PHE A 117 8.42 -8.03 2.04
C PHE A 117 8.23 -9.34 1.27
N LEU A 118 7.07 -9.54 0.65
CA LEU A 118 6.75 -10.71 -0.18
C LEU A 118 7.30 -10.55 -1.61
N PRO A 119 7.65 -11.64 -2.30
CA PRO A 119 7.99 -11.59 -3.72
C PRO A 119 6.80 -11.04 -4.52
N SER A 120 7.08 -10.26 -5.58
CA SER A 120 6.02 -9.68 -6.42
C SER A 120 5.15 -10.79 -7.00
N VAL A 121 3.83 -10.67 -6.83
CA VAL A 121 2.90 -11.58 -7.49
C VAL A 121 2.81 -11.16 -8.95
N GLU A 122 2.82 -12.15 -9.85
CA GLU A 122 2.60 -11.90 -11.28
C GLU A 122 1.19 -11.33 -11.49
N ASP A 123 1.09 -10.19 -12.18
CA ASP A 123 -0.22 -9.61 -12.49
C ASP A 123 -0.87 -10.36 -13.66
N ARG A 124 -1.86 -11.19 -13.33
CA ARG A 124 -2.70 -11.90 -14.32
C ARG A 124 -3.93 -11.09 -14.73
N GLY A 125 -4.06 -9.86 -14.22
CA GLY A 125 -5.19 -8.98 -14.51
C GLY A 125 -5.10 -8.34 -15.89
N GLN A 126 -6.26 -8.03 -16.47
CA GLN A 126 -6.35 -7.25 -17.72
C GLN A 126 -5.92 -5.79 -17.54
N HIS A 127 -5.97 -5.28 -16.31
CA HIS A 127 -5.65 -3.90 -15.96
C HIS A 127 -4.50 -3.86 -14.97
N LYS A 128 -3.53 -2.97 -15.21
CA LYS A 128 -2.42 -2.77 -14.28
C LYS A 128 -2.92 -2.21 -12.95
N PRO A 129 -2.32 -2.59 -11.81
CA PRO A 129 -2.68 -2.03 -10.52
C PRO A 129 -2.39 -0.53 -10.49
N ALA A 130 -3.18 0.21 -9.70
CA ALA A 130 -2.87 1.59 -9.41
C ALA A 130 -1.48 1.70 -8.74
N PRO A 131 -0.72 2.79 -9.01
CA PRO A 131 0.57 2.99 -8.39
C PRO A 131 0.44 3.07 -6.86
N GLN A 132 1.37 2.43 -6.16
CA GLN A 132 1.40 2.32 -4.70
C GLN A 132 2.68 2.97 -4.17
N PRO A 133 2.58 4.19 -3.59
CA PRO A 133 3.73 4.92 -3.08
C PRO A 133 4.56 4.12 -2.08
N SER A 134 3.91 3.48 -1.09
CA SER A 134 4.57 2.64 -0.08
C SER A 134 5.35 1.47 -0.69
N LEU A 135 4.77 0.78 -1.68
CA LEU A 135 5.42 -0.36 -2.33
C LEU A 135 6.62 0.07 -3.17
N THR A 136 6.49 1.17 -3.93
CA THR A 136 7.60 1.68 -4.75
C THR A 136 8.77 2.12 -3.88
N ARG A 137 8.49 2.80 -2.76
CA ARG A 137 9.51 3.23 -1.80
C ARG A 137 10.21 2.04 -1.14
N ALA A 138 9.46 1.09 -0.59
CA ALA A 138 10.04 -0.08 0.08
C ALA A 138 10.94 -0.91 -0.86
N ARG A 139 10.54 -1.03 -2.13
CA ARG A 139 11.34 -1.71 -3.15
C ARG A 139 12.62 -0.94 -3.49
N ALA A 140 12.55 0.39 -3.57
CA ALA A 140 13.73 1.22 -3.80
C ALA A 140 14.76 1.08 -2.66
N ASN A 141 14.29 1.10 -1.40
CA ASN A 141 15.14 0.93 -0.23
C ASN A 141 15.84 -0.43 -0.23
N ARG A 142 15.08 -1.52 -0.46
CA ARG A 142 15.67 -2.87 -0.59
C ARG A 142 16.67 -3.00 -1.72
N ALA A 143 16.38 -2.39 -2.87
CA ALA A 143 17.31 -2.39 -4.00
C ALA A 143 18.61 -1.65 -3.65
N ALA A 144 18.55 -0.59 -2.83
CA ALA A 144 19.74 0.10 -2.33
C ALA A 144 20.52 -0.75 -1.32
N GLU A 145 19.84 -1.38 -0.37
CA GLU A 145 20.45 -2.28 0.62
C GLU A 145 21.14 -3.48 -0.03
N ALA A 146 20.49 -4.12 -1.02
CA ALA A 146 21.06 -5.24 -1.77
C ALA A 146 22.30 -4.82 -2.58
N LYS A 147 22.30 -3.59 -3.12
CA LYS A 147 23.50 -3.05 -3.79
C LYS A 147 24.64 -2.79 -2.80
N ALA A 148 24.33 -2.27 -1.62
CA ALA A 148 25.32 -2.01 -0.57
C ALA A 148 25.93 -3.31 -0.02
N SER A 149 25.13 -4.35 0.22
CA SER A 149 25.61 -5.65 0.69
C SER A 149 26.46 -6.36 -0.36
N ASN A 150 26.06 -6.34 -1.63
CA ASN A 150 26.84 -6.91 -2.74
C ASN A 150 28.18 -6.16 -2.92
N ALA A 151 28.20 -4.84 -2.76
CA ALA A 151 29.43 -4.06 -2.79
C ALA A 151 30.36 -4.42 -1.62
N ALA A 152 29.83 -4.55 -0.40
CA ALA A 152 30.61 -4.97 0.77
C ALA A 152 31.17 -6.40 0.65
N ALA A 153 30.40 -7.32 0.05
CA ALA A 153 30.85 -8.68 -0.24
C ALA A 153 31.98 -8.69 -1.29
N ALA A 154 31.87 -7.90 -2.36
CA ALA A 154 32.90 -7.79 -3.40
C ALA A 154 34.23 -7.21 -2.87
N ILE A 155 34.16 -6.24 -1.95
CA ILE A 155 35.35 -5.70 -1.25
C ILE A 155 36.03 -6.80 -0.41
N SER A 156 35.26 -7.63 0.27
CA SER A 156 35.78 -8.71 1.12
C SER A 156 36.41 -9.87 0.32
N THR A 157 35.94 -10.15 -0.90
CA THR A 157 36.55 -11.18 -1.78
C THR A 157 37.86 -10.71 -2.42
N THR A 158 37.99 -9.41 -2.68
CA THR A 158 39.19 -8.82 -3.30
C THR A 158 40.37 -8.76 -2.33
N SER A 159 40.13 -8.56 -1.03
CA SER A 159 41.18 -8.54 -0.01
C SER A 159 41.78 -9.94 0.26
N ILE A 160 40.98 -11.00 0.12
CA ILE A 160 41.45 -12.39 0.32
C ILE A 160 42.34 -12.88 -0.83
N SER A 161 42.05 -12.47 -2.07
CA SER A 161 42.82 -12.89 -3.25
C SER A 161 44.17 -12.17 -3.39
N THR A 162 44.32 -10.97 -2.82
CA THR A 162 45.59 -10.23 -2.86
C THR A 162 46.64 -10.84 -1.91
N ALA A 163 46.22 -11.43 -0.78
CA ALA A 163 47.12 -12.05 0.19
C ALA A 163 47.74 -13.38 -0.27
N ALA A 164 47.18 -14.04 -1.29
CA ALA A 164 47.64 -15.34 -1.77
C ALA A 164 48.81 -15.28 -2.77
N SER A 165 49.26 -14.08 -3.20
CA SER A 165 50.24 -13.92 -4.28
C SER A 165 51.69 -13.62 -3.84
N THR A 166 51.95 -13.37 -2.55
CA THR A 166 53.27 -12.95 -2.04
C THR A 166 54.21 -14.08 -1.59
N GLY A 167 53.88 -15.35 -1.84
CA GLY A 167 54.62 -16.51 -1.32
C GLY A 167 55.23 -17.43 -2.38
N SER A 168 56.05 -16.93 -3.32
CA SER A 168 56.89 -17.80 -4.16
C SER A 168 58.05 -17.04 -4.80
N ALA A 169 59.11 -16.77 -4.03
CA ALA A 169 60.42 -16.37 -4.58
C ALA A 169 61.55 -16.54 -3.55
N THR A 170 62.10 -17.75 -3.47
CA THR A 170 63.48 -17.99 -3.01
C THR A 170 63.98 -19.30 -3.63
N LEU A 171 64.86 -19.17 -4.62
CA LEU A 171 65.80 -20.19 -5.09
C LEU A 171 67.21 -19.64 -4.83
#